data_AF-A0A7V2FZ26-F1
#
_entry.id   AF-A0A7V2FZ26-F1
#
_cell.length_a   1.000
_cell.length_b   1.000
_cell.length_c   1.000
_cell.angle_alpha   90.00
_cell.angle_beta   90.00
_cell.angle_gamma   90.00
#
_symmetry.space_group_name_H-M   'P 1'
#
loop_
_entity.id
_entity.type
_entity.pdbx_description
1 polymer ?
#
loop_
_entity_poly.entity_id
_entity_poly.type
_entity_poly.pdbx_seq_one_letter_code
_entity_poly.pdbx_strand_id
1 'polypeptide(L)'
;MASIRILSDLVVNKIAAGEVVERPASVVKELLENALDAGATQIDVTLEEAGSRLIRVADNGQGMDEADLRLCVAPHATSKIADESDLEHIATLGFRGEALASIGSVSRTRVVSCPAGGSGHEISVEA
;
A
#
# COMPACT_ATOMS: atom_id res chain seq x y z
N MET A 1 21.72 3.61 32.85
CA MET A 1 21.62 3.86 31.39
C MET A 1 21.24 2.56 30.72
N ALA A 2 20.25 2.57 29.82
CA ALA A 2 19.91 1.38 29.06
C ALA A 2 20.95 1.15 27.94
N SER A 3 21.37 -0.09 27.73
CA SER A 3 22.21 -0.48 26.60
C SER A 3 21.43 -0.35 25.29
N ILE A 4 22.09 0.17 24.25
CA ILE A 4 21.53 0.23 22.89
C ILE A 4 21.25 -1.20 22.39
N ARG A 5 20.10 -1.42 21.75
CA ARG A 5 19.70 -2.71 21.19
C ARG A 5 19.07 -2.55 19.81
N ILE A 6 19.25 -3.55 18.97
CA ILE A 6 18.56 -3.66 17.67
C ILE A 6 17.08 -3.95 17.94
N LEU A 7 16.19 -3.24 17.25
CA LEU A 7 14.75 -3.45 17.32
C LEU A 7 14.37 -4.67 16.48
N SER A 8 13.31 -5.39 16.87
CA SER A 8 12.77 -6.45 16.01
C SER A 8 12.08 -5.85 14.78
N ASP A 9 12.03 -6.60 13.68
CA ASP A 9 11.38 -6.17 12.43
C ASP A 9 9.94 -5.70 12.65
N LEU A 10 9.20 -6.36 13.55
CA LEU A 10 7.85 -5.94 13.95
C LEU A 10 7.84 -4.52 14.53
N VAL A 11 8.81 -4.18 15.37
CA VAL A 11 8.90 -2.85 15.98
C VAL A 11 9.38 -1.82 14.96
N VAL A 12 10.33 -2.17 14.09
CA VAL A 12 10.77 -1.31 12.99
C VAL A 12 9.59 -0.97 12.07
N ASN A 13 8.83 -1.98 11.64
CA ASN A 13 7.67 -1.81 10.78
C ASN A 13 6.57 -0.99 11.47
N LYS A 14 6.33 -1.18 12.78
CA LYS A 14 5.37 -0.35 13.53
C LYS A 14 5.79 1.10 13.66
N ILE A 15 7.09 1.38 13.79
CA ILE A 15 7.60 2.76 13.84
C ILE A 15 7.45 3.41 12.47
N ALA A 16 7.88 2.73 11.40
CA ALA A 16 7.74 3.22 10.02
C ALA A 16 6.27 3.45 9.64
N ALA A 17 5.38 2.53 10.05
CA ALA A 17 3.94 2.70 9.90
C ALA A 17 3.42 3.90 10.72
N GLY A 18 3.98 4.23 11.87
CA GLY A 18 3.59 5.43 12.64
C GLY A 18 3.91 6.75 11.92
N GLU A 19 4.98 6.78 11.11
CA GLU A 19 5.37 7.97 10.33
C GLU A 19 4.57 8.09 9.02
N VAL A 20 4.20 6.95 8.40
CA VAL A 20 3.44 6.89 7.14
C VAL A 20 1.92 6.90 7.39
N VAL A 21 1.46 6.28 8.48
CA VAL A 21 0.05 6.02 8.85
C VAL A 21 -0.28 6.72 10.17
N GLU A 22 0.21 7.93 10.38
CA GLU A 22 -0.08 8.71 11.61
C GLU A 22 -1.58 9.03 11.73
N ARG A 23 -2.28 9.15 10.58
CA ARG A 23 -3.69 9.55 10.48
C ARG A 23 -4.41 8.76 9.38
N PRO A 24 -5.72 8.47 9.53
CA PRO A 24 -6.54 7.85 8.47
C PRO A 24 -6.41 8.52 7.10
N ALA A 25 -6.24 9.85 7.07
CA ALA A 25 -6.02 10.62 5.86
C ALA A 25 -4.75 10.19 5.08
N SER A 26 -3.68 9.79 5.77
CA SER A 26 -2.46 9.32 5.11
C SER A 26 -2.69 7.99 4.38
N VAL A 27 -3.44 7.07 5.00
CA VAL A 27 -3.84 5.82 4.33
C VAL A 27 -4.65 6.12 3.08
N VAL A 28 -5.64 7.03 3.17
CA VAL A 28 -6.44 7.43 2.01
C VAL A 28 -5.55 8.02 0.91
N LYS A 29 -4.64 8.94 1.24
CA LYS A 29 -3.70 9.53 0.27
C LYS A 29 -2.90 8.45 -0.46
N GLU A 30 -2.25 7.54 0.26
CA GLU A 30 -1.42 6.49 -0.35
C GLU A 30 -2.25 5.56 -1.26
N LEU A 31 -3.48 5.21 -0.86
CA LEU A 31 -4.37 4.40 -1.69
C LEU A 31 -4.85 5.14 -2.94
N LEU A 32 -5.14 6.45 -2.82
CA LEU A 32 -5.51 7.30 -3.96
C LEU A 32 -4.35 7.45 -4.95
N GLU A 33 -3.14 7.66 -4.46
CA GLU A 33 -1.94 7.75 -5.30
C GLU A 33 -1.67 6.44 -6.05
N ASN A 34 -1.87 5.29 -5.40
CA ASN A 34 -1.79 3.99 -6.07
C ASN A 34 -2.84 3.81 -7.17
N ALA A 35 -4.08 4.25 -6.93
CA ALA A 35 -5.13 4.20 -7.96
C ALA A 35 -4.81 5.10 -9.16
N LEU A 36 -4.28 6.31 -8.91
CA LEU A 36 -3.85 7.22 -9.97
C LEU A 36 -2.67 6.65 -10.78
N ASP A 37 -1.67 6.08 -10.10
CA ASP A 37 -0.54 5.41 -10.75
C ASP A 37 -1.00 4.19 -11.58
N ALA A 38 -2.11 3.54 -11.21
CA ALA A 38 -2.74 2.47 -11.97
C ALA A 38 -3.58 2.95 -13.18
N GLY A 39 -3.59 4.25 -13.45
CA GLY A 39 -4.32 4.86 -14.57
C GLY A 39 -5.83 4.97 -14.34
N ALA A 40 -6.30 4.93 -13.09
CA ALA A 40 -7.72 5.04 -12.78
C ALA A 40 -8.31 6.37 -13.26
N THR A 41 -9.51 6.30 -13.82
CA THR A 41 -10.32 7.46 -14.22
C THR A 41 -11.52 7.67 -13.31
N GLN A 42 -11.87 6.66 -12.51
CA GLN A 42 -12.89 6.70 -11.48
C GLN A 42 -12.33 6.05 -10.22
N ILE A 43 -12.48 6.73 -9.09
CA ILE A 43 -12.06 6.24 -7.78
C ILE A 43 -13.20 6.52 -6.78
N ASP A 44 -13.72 5.45 -6.19
CA ASP A 44 -14.76 5.48 -5.17
C ASP A 44 -14.14 5.29 -3.78
N VAL A 45 -14.31 6.29 -2.92
CA VAL A 45 -13.80 6.27 -1.53
C VAL A 45 -14.98 6.13 -0.56
N THR A 46 -14.91 5.12 0.30
CA THR A 46 -15.87 4.89 1.39
C THR A 46 -15.14 4.95 2.72
N LEU A 47 -15.62 5.80 3.62
CA LEU A 47 -15.09 5.94 4.98
C LEU A 47 -16.19 5.66 6.00
N GLU A 48 -15.83 4.95 7.06
CA GLU A 48 -16.70 4.76 8.22
C GLU A 48 -15.98 5.28 9.47
N GLU A 49 -16.69 6.06 10.29
CA GLU A 49 -16.13 6.75 11.45
C GLU A 49 -14.87 7.57 11.12
N ALA A 50 -14.94 8.35 10.03
CA ALA A 50 -13.80 9.14 9.53
C ALA A 50 -12.53 8.30 9.24
N GLY A 51 -12.70 6.99 8.97
CA GLY A 51 -11.61 6.07 8.62
C GLY A 51 -11.06 5.27 9.79
N SER A 52 -11.54 5.47 11.03
CA SER A 52 -11.11 4.63 12.16
C SER A 52 -11.73 3.23 12.11
N ARG A 53 -12.93 3.09 11.53
CA ARG A 53 -13.61 1.80 11.38
C ARG A 53 -13.37 1.14 10.03
N LEU A 54 -13.43 1.92 8.94
CA LEU A 54 -13.18 1.42 7.58
C LEU A 54 -12.63 2.53 6.69
N ILE A 55 -11.61 2.16 5.91
CA ILE A 55 -11.18 2.88 4.73
C ILE A 55 -11.26 1.89 3.56
N ARG A 56 -12.08 2.20 2.56
CA ARG A 56 -12.17 1.44 1.31
C ARG A 56 -11.97 2.38 0.14
N VAL A 57 -10.99 2.07 -0.70
CA VAL A 57 -10.73 2.73 -1.98
C VAL A 57 -10.92 1.69 -3.08
N ALA A 58 -11.78 1.98 -4.05
CA ALA A 58 -12.01 1.14 -5.21
C ALA A 58 -11.80 1.98 -6.46
N ASP A 59 -11.06 1.45 -7.42
CA ASP A 59 -10.73 2.15 -8.65
C ASP A 59 -11.01 1.27 -9.88
N ASN A 60 -10.99 1.90 -11.06
CA ASN A 60 -11.11 1.24 -12.35
C ASN A 60 -9.78 1.21 -13.12
N GLY A 61 -8.65 1.21 -12.41
CA GLY A 61 -7.32 1.13 -12.98
C GLY A 61 -7.02 -0.24 -13.59
N GLN A 62 -5.76 -0.43 -13.97
CA GLN A 62 -5.31 -1.64 -14.69
C GLN A 62 -5.43 -2.95 -13.89
N GLY A 63 -5.54 -2.88 -12.57
CA GLY A 63 -5.57 -4.03 -11.67
C GLY A 63 -4.23 -4.77 -11.54
N MET A 64 -4.24 -5.84 -10.74
CA MET A 64 -3.11 -6.73 -10.47
C MET A 64 -3.53 -8.18 -10.71
N ASP A 65 -2.62 -8.99 -11.25
CA ASP A 65 -2.80 -10.44 -11.32
C ASP A 65 -2.49 -11.11 -9.97
N GLU A 66 -2.62 -12.44 -9.89
CA GLU A 66 -2.36 -13.18 -8.64
C GLU A 66 -0.93 -13.03 -8.12
N ALA A 67 0.06 -12.94 -8.99
CA ALA A 67 1.46 -12.87 -8.61
C ALA A 67 1.79 -11.49 -8.03
N ASP A 68 1.34 -10.43 -8.70
CA ASP A 68 1.47 -9.06 -8.23
C ASP A 68 0.70 -8.83 -6.93
N LEU A 69 -0.48 -9.44 -6.77
CA LEU A 69 -1.28 -9.34 -5.55
C LEU A 69 -0.53 -9.90 -4.33
N ARG A 70 0.24 -10.98 -4.52
CA ARG A 70 1.08 -11.55 -3.44
C ARG A 70 2.26 -10.65 -3.10
N LEU A 71 2.81 -9.94 -4.08
CA LEU A 71 3.94 -9.04 -3.90
C LEU A 71 3.54 -7.68 -3.34
N CYS A 72 2.32 -7.19 -3.64
CA CYS A 72 1.93 -5.81 -3.30
C CYS A 72 1.88 -5.52 -1.80
N VAL A 73 1.72 -6.54 -0.96
CA VAL A 73 1.76 -6.44 0.51
C VAL A 73 3.14 -6.74 1.11
N ALA A 74 4.13 -7.10 0.28
CA ALA A 74 5.50 -7.31 0.72
C ALA A 74 6.25 -5.97 0.80
N PRO A 75 7.16 -5.80 1.77
CA PRO A 75 8.01 -4.61 1.83
C PRO A 75 8.98 -4.60 0.64
N HIS A 76 9.29 -3.40 0.15
CA HIS A 76 10.25 -3.15 -0.94
C HIS A 76 9.88 -3.82 -2.28
N ALA A 77 8.59 -4.04 -2.53
CA ALA A 77 8.07 -4.56 -3.79
C ALA A 77 7.31 -3.46 -4.54
N THR A 78 7.73 -3.15 -5.77
CA THR A 78 7.09 -2.12 -6.59
C THR A 78 7.24 -2.41 -8.08
N SER A 79 6.27 -1.96 -8.88
CA SER A 79 6.30 -1.98 -10.35
C SER A 79 6.70 -0.63 -10.97
N LYS A 80 7.00 0.38 -10.13
CA LYS A 80 7.10 1.78 -10.55
C LYS A 80 8.53 2.25 -10.81
N ILE A 81 9.51 1.55 -10.24
CA ILE A 81 10.94 1.74 -10.45
C ILE A 81 11.64 0.38 -10.46
N ALA A 82 12.75 0.25 -11.18
CA ALA A 82 13.54 -0.96 -11.28
C ALA A 82 15.02 -0.74 -10.90
N ASP A 83 15.57 0.45 -11.17
CA ASP A 83 16.98 0.74 -10.89
C ASP A 83 17.21 2.17 -10.40
N GLU A 84 18.48 2.51 -10.15
CA GLU A 84 18.91 3.81 -9.62
C GLU A 84 18.60 4.97 -10.57
N SER A 85 18.59 4.73 -11.88
CA SER A 85 18.31 5.79 -12.85
C SER A 85 16.85 6.24 -12.83
N ASP A 86 15.93 5.35 -12.44
CA ASP A 86 14.52 5.68 -12.22
C ASP A 86 14.33 6.60 -11.00
N LEU A 87 15.22 6.52 -10.00
CA LEU A 87 15.17 7.41 -8.82
C LEU A 87 15.50 8.87 -9.17
N GLU A 88 16.27 9.09 -10.23
CA GLU A 88 16.57 10.43 -10.72
C GLU A 88 15.38 11.04 -11.49
N HIS A 89 14.45 10.20 -11.98
CA HIS A 89 13.33 10.59 -12.84
C HIS A 89 12.01 9.93 -12.40
N ILE A 90 11.55 10.27 -11.20
CA ILE A 90 10.31 9.70 -10.63
C ILE A 90 9.08 10.20 -11.42
N ALA A 91 8.40 9.27 -12.09
CA ALA A 91 7.22 9.54 -12.92
C ALA A 91 5.88 9.20 -12.25
N THR A 92 5.90 8.60 -11.06
CA THR A 92 4.73 8.12 -10.31
C THR A 92 4.63 8.78 -8.94
N LEU A 93 3.45 8.74 -8.33
CA LEU A 93 3.21 9.36 -7.02
C LEU A 93 3.83 8.53 -5.89
N GLY A 94 3.71 7.20 -5.96
CA GLY A 94 4.44 6.27 -5.09
C GLY A 94 5.59 5.58 -5.82
N PHE A 95 6.63 5.14 -5.11
CA PHE A 95 7.73 4.34 -5.70
C PHE A 95 8.50 3.48 -4.70
N ARG A 96 8.26 3.63 -3.39
CA ARG A 96 9.04 2.94 -2.35
C ARG A 96 8.68 1.46 -2.17
N GLY A 97 7.48 1.05 -2.61
CA GLY A 97 6.98 -0.31 -2.38
C GLY A 97 6.69 -0.61 -0.91
N GLU A 98 6.30 0.40 -0.12
CA GLU A 98 6.12 0.28 1.33
C GLU A 98 4.69 0.53 1.82
N ALA A 99 3.84 1.20 1.03
CA ALA A 99 2.54 1.68 1.49
C ALA A 99 1.61 0.55 1.98
N LEU A 100 1.31 -0.43 1.12
CA LEU A 100 0.39 -1.53 1.45
C LEU A 100 0.97 -2.46 2.53
N ALA A 101 2.29 -2.69 2.51
CA ALA A 101 2.97 -3.45 3.58
C ALA A 101 2.84 -2.73 4.94
N SER A 102 3.07 -1.41 4.97
CA SER A 102 2.97 -0.60 6.17
C SER A 102 1.53 -0.59 6.71
N ILE A 103 0.54 -0.37 5.84
CA ILE A 103 -0.89 -0.41 6.20
C ILE A 103 -1.26 -1.80 6.74
N GLY A 104 -0.84 -2.87 6.07
CA GLY A 104 -1.08 -4.26 6.49
C GLY A 104 -0.46 -4.60 7.85
N SER A 105 0.66 -3.99 8.22
CA SER A 105 1.33 -4.22 9.51
C SER A 105 0.63 -3.62 10.74
N VAL A 106 -0.36 -2.75 10.53
CA VAL A 106 -1.10 -2.05 11.60
C VAL A 106 -2.61 -2.15 11.47
N SER A 107 -3.12 -2.92 10.51
CA SER A 107 -4.55 -3.06 10.25
C SER A 107 -4.93 -4.45 9.76
N ARG A 108 -6.23 -4.68 9.58
CA ARG A 108 -6.73 -5.82 8.80
C ARG A 108 -6.97 -5.34 7.38
N THR A 109 -6.06 -5.68 6.47
CA THR A 109 -6.11 -5.23 5.09
C THR A 109 -6.56 -6.35 4.18
N ARG A 110 -7.51 -6.04 3.29
CA ARG A 110 -7.94 -6.91 2.20
C ARG A 110 -7.76 -6.17 0.89
N VAL A 111 -7.07 -6.78 -0.06
CA VAL A 111 -6.89 -6.27 -1.43
C VAL A 111 -7.59 -7.23 -2.37
N VAL A 112 -8.44 -6.70 -3.25
CA VAL A 112 -9.11 -7.45 -4.31
C VAL A 112 -8.80 -6.75 -5.62
N SER A 113 -8.32 -7.48 -6.62
CA SER A 113 -7.97 -6.90 -7.90
C SER A 113 -8.27 -7.86 -9.04
N CYS A 114 -8.45 -7.31 -10.24
CA CYS A 114 -8.70 -8.07 -11.46
C CYS A 114 -8.05 -7.31 -12.62
N PRO A 115 -7.09 -7.90 -13.34
CA PRO A 115 -6.52 -7.27 -14.51
C PRO A 115 -7.48 -7.36 -15.70
N ALA A 116 -7.33 -6.47 -16.68
CA ALA A 116 -8.19 -6.47 -17.87
C ALA A 116 -8.14 -7.84 -18.59
N GLY A 117 -9.30 -8.48 -18.73
CA GLY A 117 -9.43 -9.81 -19.36
C GLY A 117 -8.94 -10.98 -18.50
N GLY A 118 -8.55 -10.74 -17.25
CA GLY A 118 -8.12 -11.77 -16.29
C GLY A 118 -9.22 -12.23 -15.33
N SER A 119 -8.80 -12.96 -14.30
CA SER A 119 -9.65 -13.37 -13.18
C SER A 119 -9.45 -12.44 -11.98
N GLY A 120 -10.48 -12.33 -11.14
CA GLY A 120 -10.36 -11.61 -9.88
C GLY A 120 -9.60 -12.44 -8.84
N HIS A 121 -8.69 -11.79 -8.13
CA HIS A 121 -7.88 -12.37 -7.06
C HIS A 121 -8.02 -11.54 -5.78
N GLU A 122 -7.80 -12.18 -4.64
CA GLU A 122 -7.80 -11.50 -3.34
C GLU A 122 -6.66 -11.95 -2.43
N ILE A 123 -6.19 -11.04 -1.59
CA ILE A 123 -5.25 -11.29 -0.50
C ILE A 123 -5.72 -10.55 0.74
N SER A 124 -5.52 -11.17 1.91
CA SER A 124 -5.78 -10.54 3.20
C SER A 124 -4.55 -10.68 4.10
N VAL A 125 -4.24 -9.61 4.83
CA VAL A 125 -3.18 -9.58 5.84
C VAL A 125 -3.75 -9.02 7.15
N GLU A 126 -3.35 -9.63 8.26
CA GLU A 126 -3.71 -9.20 9.61
C GLU A 126 -2.45 -9.05 10.45
N ALA A 127 -2.36 -7.94 11.19
CA ALA A 127 -1.27 -7.57 12.09
C ALA A 127 -1.27 -8.33 13.43
#